data_AF-M2LGF5-F1
#
_entry.id   AF-M2LGF5-F1
#
_cell.length_a   1.000
_cell.length_b   1.000
_cell.length_c   1.000
_cell.angle_alpha   90.00
_cell.angle_beta   90.00
_cell.angle_gamma   90.00
#
_symmetry.space_group_name_H-M   'P 1'
#
loop_
_entity.id
_entity.type
_entity.pdbx_description
1 polymer ?
#
loop_
_entity_poly.entity_id
_entity_poly.type
_entity_poly.pdbx_seq_one_letter_code
_entity_poly.pdbx_strand_id
1 'polypeptide(L)'
;MAANGVETTKAGGTQGTTSRNGAWNVTTRKQPILKAEPIEALSNELGIPIPEMIFGDNIVSLTHIKTGWSLEFNARDALDKVSKTEEGMLQVAVAEQWKKERSHQDEVKQVVKPFDWSYSTDYKGSTHPGEALGAWEQTTQERFPIRTDLLSRPDPILFFDTVDLYEDELADNGIALLSVKLRVMPERLLILSRFFLRLDGVIVRIRDTRVYVEHATNKVIRQYTAKEGSYDHVQEKLRQMRENVPEAFRDANKLAPLLKTVEDMTDVFEVH
;
A
#
# COMPACT_ATOMS: atom_id res chain seq x y z
N MET A 1 -33.01 -4.95 24.18
CA MET A 1 -32.59 -5.06 22.76
C MET A 1 -31.09 -5.24 22.75
N ALA A 2 -30.62 -6.43 22.41
CA ALA A 2 -29.20 -6.79 22.50
C ALA A 2 -28.41 -6.15 21.36
N ALA A 3 -27.37 -5.40 21.71
CA ALA A 3 -26.35 -4.98 20.76
C ALA A 3 -25.49 -6.21 20.42
N ASN A 4 -25.64 -6.76 19.22
CA ASN A 4 -24.72 -7.77 18.70
C ASN A 4 -23.36 -7.11 18.49
N GLY A 5 -22.47 -7.32 19.46
CA GLY A 5 -21.10 -6.84 19.41
C GLY A 5 -20.33 -7.50 18.27
N VAL A 6 -19.51 -6.70 17.60
CA VAL A 6 -18.47 -7.15 16.69
C VAL A 6 -17.45 -7.95 17.50
N GLU A 7 -17.20 -9.20 17.11
CA GLU A 7 -16.27 -10.08 17.82
C GLU A 7 -14.83 -9.77 17.37
N THR A 8 -14.02 -9.22 18.27
CA THR A 8 -12.61 -8.92 18.01
C THR A 8 -11.72 -9.98 18.68
N THR A 9 -10.96 -10.73 17.89
CA THR A 9 -9.95 -11.67 18.41
C THR A 9 -8.59 -10.97 18.50
N LYS A 10 -7.83 -11.23 19.58
CA LYS A 10 -6.44 -10.74 19.73
C LYS A 10 -5.53 -11.91 20.11
N ALA A 11 -4.61 -12.27 19.22
CA ALA A 11 -3.58 -13.27 19.49
C ALA A 11 -2.29 -12.88 18.73
N GLY A 12 -1.15 -12.78 19.42
CA GLY A 12 0.17 -12.63 18.80
C GLY A 12 0.26 -11.54 17.73
N GLY A 13 -0.10 -10.29 18.06
CA GLY A 13 -0.06 -9.16 17.10
C GLY A 13 -1.14 -9.18 16.02
N THR A 14 -1.97 -10.23 15.98
CA THR A 14 -3.09 -10.38 15.05
C THR A 14 -4.38 -9.89 15.69
N GLN A 15 -5.13 -9.08 14.95
CA GLN A 15 -6.47 -8.62 15.32
C GLN A 15 -7.41 -8.81 14.14
N GLY A 16 -8.70 -8.95 14.40
CA GLY A 16 -9.67 -9.03 13.32
C GLY A 16 -11.06 -8.59 13.73
N THR A 17 -11.91 -8.46 12.73
CA THR A 17 -13.31 -8.10 12.88
C THR A 17 -14.13 -8.78 11.80
N THR A 18 -15.32 -9.23 12.17
CA THR A 18 -16.33 -9.69 11.22
C THR A 18 -17.35 -8.59 10.97
N SER A 19 -17.71 -8.38 9.70
CA SER A 19 -18.79 -7.50 9.27
C SER A 19 -20.13 -7.89 9.91
N ARG A 20 -21.03 -6.92 10.06
CA ARG A 20 -22.31 -7.13 10.78
C ARG A 20 -23.21 -8.22 10.18
N ASN A 21 -23.13 -8.44 8.86
CA ASN A 21 -23.88 -9.49 8.17
C ASN A 21 -23.16 -10.85 8.18
N GLY A 22 -21.98 -10.96 8.77
CA GLY A 22 -21.21 -12.20 8.86
C GLY A 22 -20.57 -12.65 7.55
N ALA A 23 -20.59 -11.84 6.48
CA ALA A 23 -20.08 -12.26 5.17
C ALA A 23 -18.57 -12.02 5.01
N TRP A 24 -18.07 -10.96 5.61
CA TRP A 24 -16.68 -10.50 5.49
C TRP A 24 -15.95 -10.56 6.82
N ASN A 25 -14.73 -11.06 6.79
CA ASN A 25 -13.76 -10.96 7.88
C ASN A 25 -12.59 -10.10 7.43
N VAL A 26 -12.14 -9.18 8.29
CA VAL A 26 -10.90 -8.41 8.09
C VAL A 26 -9.94 -8.79 9.20
N THR A 27 -8.71 -9.14 8.82
CA THR A 27 -7.63 -9.48 9.75
C THR A 27 -6.43 -8.57 9.49
N THR A 28 -5.83 -8.07 10.57
CA THR A 28 -4.52 -7.41 10.54
C THR A 28 -3.53 -8.16 11.40
N ARG A 29 -2.27 -8.16 10.99
CA ARG A 29 -1.16 -8.67 11.77
C ARG A 29 -0.05 -7.64 11.79
N LYS A 30 0.41 -7.31 13.01
CA LYS A 30 1.55 -6.42 13.26
C LYS A 30 2.60 -7.14 14.08
N GLN A 31 3.80 -7.25 13.53
CA GLN A 31 4.99 -7.86 14.08
C GLN A 31 6.17 -6.89 13.95
N PRO A 32 7.25 -7.08 14.71
CA PRO A 32 8.48 -6.30 14.55
C PRO A 32 9.09 -6.46 13.15
N ILE A 33 10.07 -5.61 12.84
CA ILE A 33 10.88 -5.75 11.63
C ILE A 33 11.58 -7.12 11.59
N LEU A 34 11.80 -7.62 10.37
CA LEU A 34 12.54 -8.87 10.16
C LEU A 34 13.97 -8.78 10.72
N LYS A 35 14.52 -9.94 11.09
CA LYS A 35 15.93 -10.09 11.46
C LYS A 35 16.78 -10.42 10.24
N ALA A 36 18.11 -10.40 10.42
CA ALA A 36 19.10 -10.59 9.35
C ALA A 36 18.85 -11.83 8.47
N GLU A 37 18.59 -13.01 9.06
CA GLU A 37 18.42 -14.26 8.29
C GLU A 37 17.17 -14.22 7.38
N PRO A 38 15.95 -13.88 7.87
CA PRO A 38 14.80 -13.67 6.99
C PRO A 38 15.00 -12.56 5.95
N ILE A 39 15.74 -11.49 6.27
CA ILE A 39 16.07 -10.42 5.33
C ILE A 39 16.95 -10.96 4.18
N GLU A 40 17.98 -11.73 4.51
CA GLU A 40 18.88 -12.32 3.52
C GLU A 40 18.14 -13.32 2.62
N ALA A 41 17.29 -14.17 3.21
CA ALA A 41 16.46 -15.10 2.47
C ALA A 41 15.53 -14.38 1.48
N LEU A 42 14.85 -13.33 1.95
CA LEU A 42 13.94 -12.53 1.13
C LEU A 42 14.69 -11.74 0.03
N SER A 43 15.86 -11.19 0.34
CA SER A 43 16.75 -10.51 -0.63
C SER A 43 17.15 -11.46 -1.76
N ASN A 44 17.60 -12.67 -1.41
CA ASN A 44 17.99 -13.71 -2.36
C ASN A 44 16.82 -14.16 -3.23
N GLU A 45 15.63 -14.32 -2.64
CA GLU A 45 14.41 -14.69 -3.36
C GLU A 45 14.00 -13.60 -4.37
N LEU A 46 14.02 -12.34 -3.95
CA LEU A 46 13.57 -11.20 -4.76
C LEU A 46 14.59 -10.74 -5.80
N GLY A 47 15.87 -10.92 -5.51
CA GLY A 47 17.00 -10.41 -6.29
C GLY A 47 17.25 -8.91 -6.16
N ILE A 48 16.74 -8.28 -5.09
CA ILE A 48 16.97 -6.88 -4.72
C ILE A 48 17.24 -6.79 -3.22
N PRO A 49 18.05 -5.82 -2.75
CA PRO A 49 18.20 -5.56 -1.32
C PRO A 49 16.86 -5.15 -0.71
N ILE A 50 16.66 -5.48 0.56
CA ILE A 50 15.40 -5.24 1.28
C ILE A 50 15.43 -3.85 1.93
N PRO A 51 14.29 -3.12 2.01
CA PRO A 51 14.19 -1.87 2.75
C PRO A 51 14.71 -1.97 4.18
N GLU A 52 15.30 -0.89 4.69
CA GLU A 52 15.88 -0.81 6.04
C GLU A 52 14.91 -1.25 7.15
N MET A 53 13.63 -0.86 7.05
CA MET A 53 12.58 -1.27 7.98
C MET A 53 11.54 -2.13 7.26
N ILE A 54 11.78 -3.43 7.20
CA ILE A 54 10.87 -4.40 6.58
C ILE A 54 10.02 -5.12 7.62
N PHE A 55 8.70 -4.92 7.58
CA PHE A 55 7.74 -5.65 8.40
C PHE A 55 7.21 -6.87 7.65
N GLY A 56 8.09 -7.84 7.37
CA GLY A 56 7.79 -8.97 6.47
C GLY A 56 6.64 -9.86 6.94
N ASP A 57 6.37 -9.91 8.25
CA ASP A 57 5.26 -10.65 8.82
C ASP A 57 3.97 -9.81 8.92
N ASN A 58 3.98 -8.53 8.58
CA ASN A 58 2.77 -7.71 8.61
C ASN A 58 1.82 -8.06 7.47
N ILE A 59 0.53 -8.13 7.78
CA ILE A 59 -0.52 -8.48 6.82
C ILE A 59 -1.78 -7.66 7.09
N VAL A 60 -2.45 -7.27 6.02
CA VAL A 60 -3.89 -6.94 6.03
C VAL A 60 -4.61 -7.89 5.09
N SER A 61 -5.61 -8.62 5.57
CA SER A 61 -6.38 -9.57 4.77
C SER A 61 -7.87 -9.28 4.87
N LEU A 62 -8.54 -9.20 3.72
CA LEU A 62 -9.98 -9.15 3.57
C LEU A 62 -10.43 -10.52 3.06
N THR A 63 -11.34 -11.18 3.76
CA THR A 63 -11.82 -12.53 3.41
C THR A 63 -13.34 -12.56 3.31
N HIS A 64 -13.87 -13.12 2.23
CA HIS A 64 -15.27 -13.52 2.16
C HIS A 64 -15.42 -14.91 2.79
N ILE A 65 -16.12 -14.99 3.92
CA ILE A 65 -16.14 -16.18 4.79
C ILE A 65 -16.69 -17.40 4.06
N LYS A 66 -17.78 -17.24 3.30
CA LYS A 66 -18.48 -18.37 2.68
C LYS A 66 -17.63 -19.07 1.61
N THR A 67 -16.87 -18.33 0.81
CA THR A 67 -16.11 -18.88 -0.31
C THR A 67 -14.62 -19.04 0.01
N GLY A 68 -14.14 -18.46 1.12
CA GLY A 68 -12.72 -18.39 1.42
C GLY A 68 -11.91 -17.47 0.47
N TRP A 69 -12.58 -16.74 -0.43
CA TRP A 69 -11.92 -15.73 -1.27
C TRP A 69 -11.25 -14.69 -0.38
N SER A 70 -10.03 -14.30 -0.70
CA SER A 70 -9.33 -13.26 0.04
C SER A 70 -8.51 -12.32 -0.84
N LEU A 71 -8.34 -11.10 -0.33
CA LEU A 71 -7.41 -10.10 -0.82
C LEU A 71 -6.46 -9.72 0.31
N GLU A 72 -5.19 -10.00 0.11
CA GLU A 72 -4.12 -9.76 1.08
C GLU A 72 -3.21 -8.63 0.64
N PHE A 73 -2.68 -7.88 1.61
CA PHE A 73 -1.57 -6.95 1.44
C PHE A 73 -0.43 -7.36 2.36
N ASN A 74 0.71 -7.73 1.77
CA ASN A 74 1.94 -8.10 2.48
C ASN A 74 3.16 -7.47 1.80
N ALA A 75 4.28 -7.39 2.52
CA ALA A 75 5.48 -6.72 2.03
C ALA A 75 6.21 -7.51 0.93
N ARG A 76 6.21 -8.85 1.01
CA ARG A 76 6.93 -9.72 0.06
C ARG A 76 6.39 -9.57 -1.36
N ASP A 77 5.07 -9.64 -1.51
CA ASP A 77 4.41 -9.55 -2.82
C ASP A 77 4.49 -8.14 -3.37
N ALA A 78 4.46 -7.14 -2.49
CA ALA A 78 4.67 -5.75 -2.88
C ALA A 78 6.08 -5.50 -3.42
N LEU A 79 7.11 -6.05 -2.76
CA LEU A 79 8.50 -5.95 -3.20
C LEU A 79 8.78 -6.75 -4.47
N ASP A 80 8.02 -7.81 -4.74
CA ASP A 80 8.16 -8.57 -5.99
C ASP A 80 7.86 -7.73 -7.23
N LYS A 81 6.93 -6.80 -7.08
CA LYS A 81 6.46 -5.86 -8.10
C LYS A 81 7.37 -4.65 -8.30
N VAL A 82 8.42 -4.50 -7.48
CA VAL A 82 9.42 -3.45 -7.71
C VAL A 82 10.12 -3.70 -9.04
N SER A 83 10.29 -2.63 -9.82
CA SER A 83 10.94 -2.74 -11.13
C SER A 83 12.39 -3.21 -10.99
N LYS A 84 12.73 -4.28 -11.71
CA LYS A 84 14.08 -4.89 -11.78
C LYS A 84 14.71 -4.65 -13.16
N THR A 85 14.29 -3.59 -13.85
CA THR A 85 14.74 -3.23 -15.20
C THR A 85 15.38 -1.85 -15.21
N GLU A 86 16.34 -1.65 -16.11
CA GLU A 86 17.05 -0.38 -16.28
C GLU A 86 16.13 0.75 -16.78
N GLU A 87 15.07 0.40 -17.51
CA GLU A 87 14.08 1.33 -18.08
C GLU A 87 13.25 2.07 -17.01
N GLY A 88 13.23 1.55 -15.78
CA GLY A 88 12.57 2.16 -14.62
C GLY A 88 13.49 2.98 -13.72
N MET A 89 14.81 3.03 -14.00
CA MET A 89 15.72 3.85 -13.20
C MET A 89 15.28 5.31 -13.28
N LEU A 90 14.88 5.86 -12.12
CA LEU A 90 14.63 7.30 -11.96
C LEU A 90 15.79 8.07 -12.62
N GLN A 91 15.45 8.86 -13.64
CA GLN A 91 16.40 9.36 -14.64
C GLN A 91 17.66 10.01 -14.02
N VAL A 92 18.77 9.30 -14.19
CA VAL A 92 20.11 9.74 -14.61
C VAL A 92 20.53 11.17 -14.18
N ALA A 93 20.96 11.27 -12.93
CA ALA A 93 22.04 12.14 -12.43
C ALA A 93 22.38 11.75 -10.99
N VAL A 94 21.35 11.32 -10.24
CA VAL A 94 21.41 11.02 -8.81
C VAL A 94 21.69 9.54 -8.54
N ALA A 95 21.15 8.63 -9.37
CA ALA A 95 21.33 7.18 -9.21
C ALA A 95 22.81 6.70 -9.24
N GLU A 96 23.71 7.39 -9.94
CA GLU A 96 25.15 7.05 -9.96
C GLU A 96 25.85 7.40 -8.65
N GLN A 97 25.46 8.48 -7.98
CA GLN A 97 25.99 8.83 -6.66
C GLN A 97 25.47 7.86 -5.59
N TRP A 98 24.22 7.41 -5.75
CA TRP A 98 23.56 6.46 -4.86
C TRP A 98 24.13 5.04 -4.97
N LYS A 99 24.38 4.59 -6.20
CA LYS A 99 25.13 3.36 -6.46
C LYS A 99 26.48 3.38 -5.76
N LYS A 100 27.20 4.51 -5.78
CA LYS A 100 28.50 4.64 -5.12
C LYS A 100 28.39 4.58 -3.59
N GLU A 101 27.45 5.31 -2.99
CA GLU A 101 27.28 5.35 -1.53
C GLU A 101 26.88 3.98 -0.93
N ARG A 102 25.98 3.23 -1.59
CA ARG A 102 25.62 1.87 -1.14
C ARG A 102 26.61 0.79 -1.56
N SER A 103 27.34 0.94 -2.67
CA SER A 103 28.41 -0.01 -3.05
C SER A 103 29.55 -0.08 -2.02
N HIS A 104 29.71 0.93 -1.17
CA HIS A 104 30.69 0.94 -0.09
C HIS A 104 30.23 0.21 1.19
N GLN A 105 28.94 -0.11 1.32
CA GLN A 105 28.41 -0.87 2.47
C GLN A 105 28.35 -2.39 2.22
N ASP A 106 28.36 -2.84 0.96
CA ASP A 106 28.25 -4.25 0.61
C ASP A 106 29.62 -4.91 0.32
N GLU A 107 30.28 -5.47 1.34
CA GLU A 107 31.44 -6.37 1.17
C GLU A 107 31.04 -7.79 0.69
N VAL A 108 29.76 -8.04 0.40
CA VAL A 108 29.29 -9.33 -0.11
C VAL A 108 28.91 -9.20 -1.58
N LYS A 109 29.68 -9.83 -2.47
CA LYS A 109 29.41 -9.93 -3.91
C LYS A 109 28.17 -10.80 -4.20
N GLN A 110 26.99 -10.35 -3.83
CA GLN A 110 25.73 -10.88 -4.36
C GLN A 110 25.41 -10.21 -5.69
N VAL A 111 24.93 -11.00 -6.66
CA VAL A 111 24.51 -10.50 -7.98
C VAL A 111 23.17 -9.80 -7.81
N VAL A 112 23.19 -8.52 -7.44
CA VAL A 112 22.00 -7.68 -7.34
C VAL A 112 21.50 -7.35 -8.75
N LYS A 113 20.21 -7.55 -9.02
CA LYS A 113 19.61 -7.14 -10.30
C LYS A 113 19.58 -5.60 -10.38
N PRO A 114 19.75 -5.00 -11.57
CA PRO A 114 19.54 -3.57 -11.74
C PRO A 114 18.13 -3.19 -11.28
N PHE A 115 17.99 -2.32 -10.28
CA PHE A 115 16.70 -1.82 -9.81
C PHE A 115 16.81 -0.33 -9.45
N ASP A 116 15.67 0.36 -9.30
CA ASP A 116 15.62 1.83 -9.22
C ASP A 116 15.87 2.43 -7.82
N TRP A 117 16.17 1.58 -6.82
CA TRP A 117 16.41 1.95 -5.41
C TRP A 117 15.29 2.70 -4.69
N SER A 118 14.15 2.90 -5.36
CA SER A 118 13.04 3.67 -4.81
C SER A 118 12.00 2.79 -4.10
N TYR A 119 12.11 1.46 -4.26
CA TYR A 119 11.12 0.48 -3.81
C TYR A 119 9.70 0.79 -4.29
N SER A 120 9.57 1.47 -5.43
CA SER A 120 8.29 1.78 -6.04
C SER A 120 7.60 0.51 -6.50
N THR A 121 6.34 0.35 -6.10
CA THR A 121 5.53 -0.84 -6.39
C THR A 121 4.19 -0.44 -6.99
N ASP A 122 3.73 -1.21 -7.98
CA ASP A 122 2.37 -1.11 -8.53
C ASP A 122 1.41 -2.11 -7.86
N TYR A 123 1.80 -2.69 -6.73
CA TYR A 123 1.07 -3.74 -6.04
C TYR A 123 -0.37 -3.36 -5.66
N LYS A 124 -1.31 -4.17 -6.16
CA LYS A 124 -2.77 -4.00 -6.00
C LYS A 124 -3.39 -5.02 -5.02
N GLY A 125 -2.56 -5.66 -4.21
CA GLY A 125 -2.93 -6.77 -3.33
C GLY A 125 -2.88 -8.13 -4.01
N SER A 126 -2.70 -9.19 -3.21
CA SER A 126 -2.64 -10.59 -3.63
C SER A 126 -4.01 -11.23 -3.45
N THR A 127 -4.61 -11.73 -4.54
CA THR A 127 -5.93 -12.34 -4.50
C THR A 127 -5.80 -13.87 -4.43
N HIS A 128 -6.47 -14.48 -3.45
CA HIS A 128 -6.62 -15.93 -3.36
C HIS A 128 -8.09 -16.27 -3.63
N PRO A 129 -8.39 -17.02 -4.70
CA PRO A 129 -9.77 -17.21 -5.15
C PRO A 129 -10.62 -18.04 -4.19
N GLY A 130 -10.02 -18.93 -3.40
CA GLY A 130 -10.77 -19.91 -2.60
C GLY A 130 -11.69 -20.73 -3.51
N GLU A 131 -12.96 -20.85 -3.12
CA GLU A 131 -14.04 -21.46 -3.92
C GLU A 131 -14.83 -20.44 -4.77
N ALA A 132 -14.48 -19.14 -4.73
CA ALA A 132 -15.21 -18.15 -5.50
C ALA A 132 -14.97 -18.33 -7.01
N LEU A 133 -16.06 -18.28 -7.77
CA LEU A 133 -16.02 -18.30 -9.22
C LEU A 133 -15.99 -16.85 -9.72
N GLY A 134 -14.89 -16.43 -10.33
CA GLY A 134 -14.77 -15.08 -10.87
C GLY A 134 -13.34 -14.65 -11.15
N ALA A 135 -13.21 -13.48 -11.77
CA ALA A 135 -11.96 -12.79 -12.00
C ALA A 135 -12.16 -11.29 -11.76
N TRP A 136 -11.06 -10.56 -11.59
CA TRP A 136 -11.12 -9.11 -11.61
C TRP A 136 -11.52 -8.63 -13.01
N GLU A 137 -12.58 -7.83 -13.08
CA GLU A 137 -13.06 -7.21 -14.32
C GLU A 137 -12.82 -5.71 -14.27
N GLN A 138 -12.18 -5.15 -15.31
CA GLN A 138 -12.00 -3.72 -15.42
C GLN A 138 -13.36 -3.01 -15.54
N THR A 139 -13.51 -1.93 -14.80
CA THR A 139 -14.71 -1.10 -14.76
C THR A 139 -14.32 0.38 -14.65
N THR A 140 -15.31 1.24 -14.43
CA THR A 140 -15.12 2.68 -14.27
C THR A 140 -15.71 3.18 -12.96
N GLN A 141 -15.23 4.33 -12.49
CA GLN A 141 -15.76 4.97 -11.28
C GLN A 141 -17.21 5.43 -11.46
N GLU A 142 -17.71 5.63 -12.69
CA GLU A 142 -19.12 5.94 -12.95
C GLU A 142 -20.01 4.72 -12.71
N ARG A 143 -19.53 3.51 -13.03
CA ARG A 143 -20.30 2.26 -12.88
C ARG A 143 -20.18 1.68 -11.46
N PHE A 144 -18.96 1.59 -10.94
CA PHE A 144 -18.65 1.06 -9.61
C PHE A 144 -17.69 2.02 -8.89
N PRO A 145 -18.20 3.12 -8.32
CA PRO A 145 -17.37 4.11 -7.62
C PRO A 145 -16.81 3.59 -6.31
N ILE A 146 -15.58 3.99 -5.97
CA ILE A 146 -15.14 4.01 -4.58
C ILE A 146 -15.89 5.17 -3.89
N ARG A 147 -16.87 4.83 -3.05
CA ARG A 147 -17.75 5.79 -2.36
C ARG A 147 -17.06 6.49 -1.18
N THR A 148 -15.98 7.23 -1.48
CA THR A 148 -15.24 8.02 -0.49
C THR A 148 -16.06 9.18 0.06
N ASP A 149 -17.07 9.66 -0.66
CA ASP A 149 -18.07 10.63 -0.20
C ASP A 149 -18.75 10.15 1.09
N LEU A 150 -18.96 8.85 1.21
CA LEU A 150 -19.56 8.22 2.38
C LEU A 150 -18.61 8.18 3.59
N LEU A 151 -17.31 8.45 3.43
CA LEU A 151 -16.35 8.53 4.55
C LEU A 151 -16.46 9.84 5.31
N SER A 152 -17.07 10.88 4.72
CA SER A 152 -17.33 12.15 5.40
C SER A 152 -18.58 12.08 6.30
N ARG A 153 -19.34 10.98 6.21
CA ARG A 153 -20.47 10.73 7.12
C ARG A 153 -19.94 10.35 8.50
N PRO A 154 -20.62 10.76 9.58
CA PRO A 154 -20.26 10.41 10.95
C PRO A 154 -20.69 8.97 11.30
N ASP A 155 -20.51 8.02 10.37
CA ASP A 155 -20.82 6.61 10.63
C ASP A 155 -19.79 6.07 11.64
N PRO A 156 -20.24 5.30 12.65
CA PRO A 156 -19.34 4.77 13.66
C PRO A 156 -18.32 3.84 13.02
N ILE A 157 -17.04 4.09 13.30
CA ILE A 157 -15.95 3.21 12.90
C ILE A 157 -15.94 2.04 13.90
N LEU A 158 -16.38 0.87 13.43
CA LEU A 158 -16.44 -0.36 14.23
C LEU A 158 -15.05 -0.96 14.43
N PHE A 159 -14.18 -0.81 13.41
CA PHE A 159 -12.80 -1.26 13.47
C PHE A 159 -11.92 -0.36 12.60
N PHE A 160 -10.75 -0.01 13.11
CA PHE A 160 -9.73 0.76 12.43
C PHE A 160 -8.37 0.18 12.75
N ASP A 161 -7.53 0.07 11.73
CA ASP A 161 -6.13 -0.23 11.94
C ASP A 161 -5.27 0.44 10.85
N THR A 162 -3.99 0.58 11.18
CA THR A 162 -2.92 1.00 10.26
C THR A 162 -1.76 0.03 10.43
N VAL A 163 -1.28 -0.50 9.31
CA VAL A 163 -0.27 -1.54 9.24
C VAL A 163 0.80 -1.11 8.25
N ASP A 164 2.02 -0.91 8.73
CA ASP A 164 3.18 -0.60 7.89
C ASP A 164 3.74 -1.91 7.31
N LEU A 165 4.11 -1.91 6.03
CA LEU A 165 4.66 -3.07 5.34
C LEU A 165 6.17 -2.95 5.16
N TYR A 166 6.64 -1.80 4.69
CA TYR A 166 8.07 -1.47 4.69
C TYR A 166 8.32 0.03 4.64
N GLU A 167 9.49 0.43 5.13
CA GLU A 167 10.01 1.79 5.08
C GLU A 167 11.52 1.79 4.79
N ASP A 168 11.99 2.79 4.05
CA ASP A 168 13.41 3.05 3.76
C ASP A 168 13.67 4.55 3.76
N GLU A 169 14.73 5.00 4.43
CA GLU A 169 15.13 6.42 4.46
C GLU A 169 15.99 6.82 3.26
N LEU A 170 16.23 5.89 2.33
CA LEU A 170 16.91 6.15 1.07
C LEU A 170 18.31 6.77 1.29
N ALA A 171 19.03 6.26 2.30
CA ALA A 171 20.30 6.83 2.76
C ALA A 171 20.20 8.33 3.08
N ASP A 172 19.21 8.72 3.89
CA ASP A 172 18.92 10.09 4.33
C ASP A 172 18.49 11.08 3.22
N ASN A 173 18.21 10.61 2.01
CA ASN A 173 17.81 11.47 0.89
C ASN A 173 16.30 11.49 0.64
N GLY A 174 15.50 10.90 1.52
CA GLY A 174 14.07 10.86 1.33
C GLY A 174 13.36 9.87 2.22
N ILE A 175 12.25 9.34 1.71
CA ILE A 175 11.51 8.26 2.34
C ILE A 175 10.76 7.47 1.26
N ALA A 176 10.81 6.14 1.35
CA ALA A 176 9.89 5.22 0.69
C ALA A 176 9.11 4.47 1.76
N LEU A 177 7.78 4.57 1.76
CA LEU A 177 6.90 3.97 2.78
C LEU A 177 5.70 3.30 2.11
N LEU A 178 5.50 2.00 2.37
CA LEU A 178 4.26 1.30 2.05
C LEU A 178 3.50 0.98 3.33
N SER A 179 2.28 1.52 3.45
CA SER A 179 1.39 1.26 4.59
C SER A 179 -0.05 1.01 4.13
N VAL A 180 -0.81 0.28 4.95
CA VAL A 180 -2.20 -0.06 4.71
C VAL A 180 -3.06 0.48 5.84
N LYS A 181 -4.05 1.28 5.50
CA LYS A 181 -5.06 1.82 6.42
C LYS A 181 -6.41 1.22 6.11
N LEU A 182 -7.12 0.76 7.13
CA LEU A 182 -8.45 0.17 6.93
C LEU A 182 -9.47 0.77 7.90
N ARG A 183 -10.72 0.83 7.45
CA ARG A 183 -11.88 1.24 8.25
C ARG A 183 -13.05 0.32 7.95
N VAL A 184 -13.67 -0.22 8.99
CA VAL A 184 -14.91 -1.00 8.91
C VAL A 184 -16.03 -0.21 9.57
N MET A 185 -17.11 0.00 8.84
CA MET A 185 -18.36 0.63 9.26
C MET A 185 -19.49 -0.40 9.22
N PRO A 186 -20.70 -0.10 9.72
CA PRO A 186 -21.78 -1.09 9.77
C PRO A 186 -22.15 -1.72 8.43
N GLU A 187 -22.14 -0.93 7.34
CA GLU A 187 -22.63 -1.36 6.02
C GLU A 187 -21.53 -1.51 4.97
N ARG A 188 -20.30 -1.12 5.29
CA ARG A 188 -19.20 -1.07 4.35
C ARG A 188 -17.84 -1.12 5.02
N LEU A 189 -16.81 -1.40 4.24
CA LEU A 189 -15.42 -1.25 4.62
C LEU A 189 -14.61 -0.58 3.51
N LEU A 190 -13.52 0.06 3.91
CA LEU A 190 -12.55 0.67 3.02
C LEU A 190 -11.13 0.29 3.46
N ILE A 191 -10.30 -0.10 2.50
CA ILE A 191 -8.87 -0.30 2.65
C ILE A 191 -8.14 0.68 1.72
N LEU A 192 -7.08 1.32 2.20
CA LEU A 192 -6.16 2.14 1.44
C LEU A 192 -4.76 1.59 1.67
N SER A 193 -4.21 0.88 0.69
CA SER A 193 -2.78 0.64 0.59
C SER A 193 -2.15 1.83 -0.12
N ARG A 194 -1.16 2.46 0.50
CA ARG A 194 -0.44 3.62 -0.04
C ARG A 194 1.05 3.38 -0.01
N PHE A 195 1.65 3.38 -1.18
CA PHE A 195 3.07 3.61 -1.35
C PHE A 195 3.30 5.12 -1.49
N PHE A 196 4.16 5.68 -0.64
CA PHE A 196 4.60 7.07 -0.67
C PHE A 196 6.12 7.12 -0.85
N LEU A 197 6.56 7.81 -1.89
CA LEU A 197 7.97 8.09 -2.14
C LEU A 197 8.16 9.60 -2.19
N ARG A 198 9.08 10.09 -1.38
CA ARG A 198 9.67 11.42 -1.51
C ARG A 198 11.16 11.23 -1.67
N LEU A 199 11.68 11.67 -2.81
CA LEU A 199 13.10 11.76 -3.06
C LEU A 199 13.47 13.24 -3.12
N ASP A 200 14.24 13.70 -2.15
CA ASP A 200 14.45 15.12 -1.91
C ASP A 200 15.17 15.78 -3.11
N GLY A 201 14.61 16.88 -3.61
CA GLY A 201 15.07 17.57 -4.81
C GLY A 201 14.78 16.87 -6.14
N VAL A 202 14.17 15.69 -6.13
CA VAL A 202 13.94 14.90 -7.37
C VAL A 202 12.46 14.70 -7.66
N ILE A 203 11.76 13.87 -6.89
CA ILE A 203 10.40 13.44 -7.22
C ILE A 203 9.56 13.17 -5.97
N VAL A 204 8.26 13.40 -6.08
CA VAL A 204 7.25 12.87 -5.17
C VAL A 204 6.36 11.92 -5.95
N ARG A 205 6.16 10.70 -5.44
CA ARG A 205 5.33 9.67 -6.05
C ARG A 205 4.38 9.07 -5.00
N ILE A 206 3.13 8.87 -5.39
CA ILE A 206 2.10 8.22 -4.57
C ILE A 206 1.44 7.14 -5.43
N ARG A 207 1.46 5.90 -4.96
CA ARG A 207 0.65 4.82 -5.54
C ARG A 207 -0.38 4.39 -4.49
N ASP A 208 -1.65 4.58 -4.80
CA ASP A 208 -2.76 4.22 -3.92
C ASP A 208 -3.55 3.07 -4.52
N THR A 209 -3.75 2.01 -3.75
CA THR A 209 -4.76 0.97 -4.01
C THR A 209 -5.88 1.12 -2.98
N ARG A 210 -7.04 1.58 -3.43
CA ARG A 210 -8.27 1.69 -2.63
C ARG A 210 -9.14 0.46 -2.87
N VAL A 211 -9.60 -0.18 -1.82
CA VAL A 211 -10.56 -1.29 -1.88
C VAL A 211 -11.80 -0.89 -1.12
N TYR A 212 -12.96 -1.01 -1.75
CA TYR A 212 -14.26 -0.73 -1.18
C TYR A 212 -15.15 -1.95 -1.28
N VAL A 213 -15.81 -2.29 -0.18
CA VAL A 213 -16.83 -3.34 -0.15
C VAL A 213 -18.05 -2.79 0.54
N GLU A 214 -19.19 -2.89 -0.13
CA GLU A 214 -20.49 -2.73 0.50
C GLU A 214 -20.97 -4.11 0.92
N HIS A 215 -21.25 -4.29 2.22
CA HIS A 215 -21.48 -5.62 2.79
C HIS A 215 -22.64 -6.36 2.10
N ALA A 216 -23.62 -5.64 1.55
CA ALA A 216 -24.81 -6.18 0.92
C ALA A 216 -24.62 -6.66 -0.53
N THR A 217 -23.56 -6.25 -1.23
CA THR A 217 -23.47 -6.43 -2.69
C THR A 217 -22.62 -7.63 -3.11
N ASN A 218 -21.86 -8.25 -2.19
CA ASN A 218 -20.84 -9.27 -2.48
C ASN A 218 -19.81 -8.84 -3.55
N LYS A 219 -19.66 -7.53 -3.77
CA LYS A 219 -18.71 -6.97 -4.73
C LYS A 219 -17.55 -6.32 -4.01
N VAL A 220 -16.37 -6.53 -4.55
CA VAL A 220 -15.14 -5.87 -4.14
C VAL A 220 -14.73 -4.93 -5.26
N ILE A 221 -14.74 -3.64 -4.99
CA ILE A 221 -14.29 -2.61 -5.93
C ILE A 221 -12.87 -2.24 -5.55
N ARG A 222 -11.94 -2.27 -6.51
CA ARG A 222 -10.55 -1.88 -6.30
C ARG A 222 -10.18 -0.78 -7.29
N GLN A 223 -9.69 0.35 -6.80
CA GLN A 223 -9.12 1.41 -7.62
C GLN A 223 -7.63 1.54 -7.34
N TYR A 224 -6.82 1.51 -8.40
CA TYR A 224 -5.41 1.85 -8.36
C TYR A 224 -5.19 3.22 -8.98
N THR A 225 -4.49 4.11 -8.29
CA THR A 225 -4.06 5.40 -8.84
C THR A 225 -2.57 5.58 -8.67
N ALA A 226 -1.89 5.90 -9.77
CA ALA A 226 -0.48 6.25 -9.80
C ALA A 226 -0.33 7.75 -10.00
N LYS A 227 0.26 8.46 -9.04
CA LYS A 227 0.50 9.90 -9.12
C LYS A 227 1.96 10.23 -8.93
N GLU A 228 2.45 11.23 -9.66
CA GLU A 228 3.83 11.73 -9.49
C GLU A 228 3.98 13.18 -9.93
N GLY A 229 5.06 13.81 -9.47
CA GLY A 229 5.45 15.16 -9.83
C GLY A 229 6.88 15.45 -9.36
N SER A 230 7.58 16.36 -10.04
CA SER A 230 8.91 16.77 -9.60
C SER A 230 8.84 17.47 -8.23
N TYR A 231 9.89 17.28 -7.43
CA TYR A 231 9.97 17.87 -6.09
C TYR A 231 9.77 19.39 -6.12
N ASP A 232 10.48 20.08 -7.02
CA ASP A 232 10.44 21.54 -7.14
C ASP A 232 9.06 22.07 -7.50
N HIS A 233 8.34 21.39 -8.39
CA HIS A 233 6.99 21.78 -8.79
C HIS A 233 5.99 21.66 -7.63
N VAL A 234 6.11 20.58 -6.84
CA VAL A 234 5.29 20.38 -5.64
C VAL A 234 5.63 21.44 -4.59
N GLN A 235 6.93 21.72 -4.41
CA GLN A 235 7.41 22.74 -3.48
C GLN A 235 6.88 24.14 -3.84
N GLU A 236 6.91 24.50 -5.13
CA GLU A 236 6.40 25.78 -5.60
C GLU A 236 4.89 25.93 -5.34
N LYS A 237 4.10 24.90 -5.67
CA LYS A 237 2.66 24.89 -5.38
C LYS A 237 2.35 25.08 -3.89
N LEU A 238 3.10 24.39 -3.02
CA LEU A 238 2.94 24.53 -1.57
C LEU A 238 3.26 25.96 -1.09
N ARG A 239 4.31 26.58 -1.63
CA ARG A 239 4.65 27.99 -1.34
C ARG A 239 3.54 28.93 -1.81
N GLN A 240 2.97 28.72 -2.99
CA GLN A 240 1.85 29.51 -3.52
C GLN A 240 0.60 29.37 -2.64
N MET A 241 0.35 28.19 -2.07
CA MET A 241 -0.71 27.92 -1.11
C MET A 241 -0.41 28.44 0.31
N ARG A 242 0.76 29.04 0.55
CA ARG A 242 1.25 29.51 1.86
C ARG A 242 1.33 28.42 2.92
N GLU A 243 1.60 27.19 2.47
CA GLU A 243 1.74 26.04 3.35
C GLU A 243 3.13 25.97 3.98
N ASN A 244 3.22 25.37 5.16
CA ASN A 244 4.50 24.98 5.75
C ASN A 244 5.11 23.84 4.91
N VAL A 245 6.03 24.19 4.02
CA VAL A 245 6.62 23.26 3.04
C VAL A 245 7.24 22.01 3.69
N PRO A 246 8.17 22.12 4.66
CA PRO A 246 8.73 20.95 5.35
C PRO A 246 7.69 20.01 5.96
N GLU A 247 6.63 20.57 6.57
CA GLU A 247 5.56 19.79 7.18
C GLU A 247 4.66 19.14 6.11
N ALA A 248 4.32 19.88 5.06
CA ALA A 248 3.50 19.37 3.97
C ALA A 248 4.17 18.22 3.21
N PHE A 249 5.50 18.24 3.05
CA PHE A 249 6.26 17.13 2.45
C PHE A 249 6.28 15.84 3.29
N ARG A 250 5.72 15.86 4.51
CA ARG A 250 5.50 14.67 5.36
C ARG A 250 4.06 14.17 5.31
N ASP A 251 3.13 14.91 4.69
CA ASP A 251 1.72 14.54 4.60
C ASP A 251 1.31 14.15 3.18
N ALA A 252 1.32 12.85 2.90
CA ALA A 252 0.90 12.32 1.61
C ALA A 252 -0.53 12.71 1.21
N ASN A 253 -1.46 12.94 2.16
CA ASN A 253 -2.82 13.38 1.83
C ASN A 253 -2.84 14.81 1.28
N LYS A 254 -1.95 15.66 1.80
CA LYS A 254 -1.80 17.05 1.35
C LYS A 254 -1.08 17.14 0.00
N LEU A 255 -0.13 16.24 -0.26
CA LEU A 255 0.60 16.21 -1.53
C LEU A 255 -0.21 15.58 -2.67
N ALA A 256 -1.03 14.55 -2.40
CA ALA A 256 -1.74 13.80 -3.43
C ALA A 256 -2.60 14.62 -4.42
N PRO A 257 -3.26 15.72 -4.02
CA PRO A 257 -3.98 16.60 -4.96
C PRO A 257 -3.06 17.45 -5.86
N LEU A 258 -1.80 17.64 -5.48
CA LEU A 258 -0.84 18.49 -6.21
C LEU A 258 -0.11 17.74 -7.33
N LEU A 259 -0.09 16.41 -7.26
CA LEU A 259 0.59 15.51 -8.19
C LEU A 259 -0.28 15.21 -9.43
N LYS A 260 0.38 14.95 -10.56
CA LYS A 260 -0.28 14.53 -11.80
C LYS A 260 -0.66 13.05 -11.69
N THR A 261 -1.89 12.69 -12.05
CA THR A 261 -2.28 11.29 -12.24
C THR A 261 -1.69 10.75 -13.54
N VAL A 262 -0.95 9.64 -13.43
CA VAL A 262 -0.32 8.90 -14.53
C VAL A 262 -1.14 7.68 -14.90
N GLU A 263 -1.70 7.00 -13.90
CA GLU A 263 -2.59 5.85 -14.08
C GLU A 263 -3.77 5.98 -13.12
N ASP A 264 -4.97 5.64 -13.61
CA ASP A 264 -6.18 5.48 -12.82
C ASP A 264 -6.96 4.30 -13.41
N MET A 265 -7.06 3.22 -12.64
CA MET A 265 -7.67 1.98 -13.08
C MET A 265 -8.62 1.49 -11.98
N THR A 266 -9.81 1.06 -12.37
CA THR A 266 -10.79 0.48 -11.45
C THR A 266 -11.14 -0.92 -11.91
N ASP A 267 -11.15 -1.87 -10.98
CA ASP A 267 -11.61 -3.23 -11.18
C ASP A 267 -12.75 -3.55 -10.20
N VAL A 268 -13.58 -4.50 -10.56
CA VAL A 268 -14.56 -5.13 -9.68
C VAL A 268 -14.36 -6.63 -9.66
N PHE A 269 -14.55 -7.23 -8.49
CA PHE A 269 -14.65 -8.67 -8.32
C PHE A 269 -16.01 -8.98 -7.70
N GLU A 270 -16.82 -9.81 -8.37
CA GLU A 270 -18.08 -10.31 -7.81
C GLU A 270 -17.83 -11.67 -7.17
N VAL A 271 -18.06 -11.77 -5.86
CA VAL A 271 -17.87 -13.02 -5.12
C VAL A 271 -19.17 -13.82 -5.17
N HIS A 272 -19.22 -14.81 -6.07
CA HIS A 272 -20.36 -15.73 -6.24
C HIS A 272 -20.31 -16.92 -5.27
#